data_AF-A0A6I7NJU2-F1
#
_entry.id   AF-A0A6I7NJU2-F1
#
_cell.length_a   1.000
_cell.length_b   1.000
_cell.length_c   1.000
_cell.angle_alpha   90.00
_cell.angle_beta   90.00
_cell.angle_gamma   90.00
#
_symmetry.space_group_name_H-M   'P 1'
#
loop_
_entity.id
_entity.type
_entity.pdbx_description
1 polymer ?
#
loop_
_entity_poly.entity_id
_entity_poly.type
_entity_poly.pdbx_seq_one_letter_code
_entity_poly.pdbx_strand_id
1 'polypeptide(L)'
;MLVRLESMDDMDKLAHVNAFFHRHMTYRLDSELYGQEDYWATPLESLGHGAGDCEDYVIAKYVSLLHAGVDDNRLRLVYVRARIGGPRSNLSQAHMVLSYQSSADAEPLILDSLLEEILPASMRDDLEPVFSFNYSGMWAGGSRTSVGSSTARLSRWRDVIERMSAEGIAW
;
A
#
# COMPACT_ATOMS: atom_id res chain seq x y z
N MET A 1 -18.92 -1.37 -5.38
CA MET A 1 -17.62 -1.12 -6.05
C MET A 1 -16.96 -2.44 -6.41
N LEU A 2 -16.53 -3.25 -5.42
CA LEU A 2 -15.71 -4.45 -5.60
C LEU A 2 -16.30 -5.50 -6.57
N VAL A 3 -17.60 -5.80 -6.48
CA VAL A 3 -18.29 -6.76 -7.39
C VAL A 3 -18.16 -6.38 -8.88
N ARG A 4 -18.07 -5.08 -9.19
CA ARG A 4 -17.90 -4.61 -10.57
C ARG A 4 -16.44 -4.70 -11.05
N LEU A 5 -15.49 -4.72 -10.11
CA LEU A 5 -14.07 -4.79 -10.40
C LEU A 5 -13.62 -6.20 -10.75
N GLU A 6 -14.23 -7.24 -10.18
CA GLU A 6 -13.83 -8.64 -10.40
C GLU A 6 -13.77 -9.04 -11.89
N SER A 7 -14.66 -8.49 -12.72
CA SER A 7 -14.72 -8.76 -14.17
C SER A 7 -13.79 -7.89 -15.02
N MET A 8 -13.08 -6.93 -14.43
CA MET A 8 -12.16 -6.04 -15.12
C MET A 8 -10.77 -6.66 -15.23
N ASP A 9 -9.94 -6.14 -16.14
CA ASP A 9 -8.51 -6.45 -16.09
C ASP A 9 -7.83 -5.77 -14.90
N ASP A 10 -6.63 -6.23 -14.55
CA ASP A 10 -5.93 -5.74 -13.37
C ASP A 10 -5.61 -4.24 -13.47
N MET A 11 -5.33 -3.70 -14.66
CA MET A 11 -5.00 -2.28 -14.82
C MET A 11 -6.21 -1.39 -14.51
N ASP A 12 -7.38 -1.77 -14.99
CA ASP A 12 -8.64 -1.11 -14.67
C ASP A 12 -8.96 -1.20 -13.17
N LYS A 13 -8.71 -2.35 -12.53
CA LYS A 13 -8.87 -2.51 -11.07
C LYS A 13 -7.98 -1.53 -10.31
N LEU A 14 -6.69 -1.46 -10.66
CA LEU A 14 -5.73 -0.55 -10.04
C LEU A 14 -6.19 0.90 -10.17
N ALA A 15 -6.58 1.34 -11.37
CA ALA A 15 -7.03 2.70 -11.61
C ALA A 15 -8.28 3.05 -10.78
N HIS A 16 -9.28 2.17 -10.76
CA HIS A 16 -10.50 2.40 -9.99
C HIS A 16 -10.26 2.44 -8.48
N VAL A 17 -9.46 1.50 -7.96
CA VAL A 17 -9.13 1.46 -6.53
C VAL A 17 -8.32 2.70 -6.13
N ASN A 18 -7.31 3.08 -6.94
CA ASN A 18 -6.48 4.25 -6.65
C ASN A 18 -7.32 5.54 -6.60
N ALA A 19 -8.13 5.77 -7.64
CA ALA A 19 -9.00 6.94 -7.74
C ALA A 19 -10.08 6.95 -6.65
N PHE A 20 -10.60 5.79 -6.24
CA PHE A 20 -11.57 5.70 -5.17
C PHE A 20 -11.01 6.25 -3.86
N PHE A 21 -9.84 5.77 -3.44
CA PHE A 21 -9.24 6.23 -2.18
C PHE A 21 -8.78 7.68 -2.24
N HIS A 22 -8.28 8.17 -3.38
CA HIS A 22 -7.95 9.60 -3.53
C HIS A 22 -9.16 10.51 -3.46
N ARG A 23 -10.33 10.03 -3.88
CA ARG A 23 -11.57 10.80 -3.82
C ARG A 23 -12.23 10.79 -2.43
N HIS A 24 -12.10 9.69 -1.68
CA HIS A 24 -12.86 9.48 -0.45
C HIS A 24 -12.02 9.57 0.82
N MET A 25 -10.70 9.60 0.70
CA MET A 25 -9.81 9.83 1.83
C MET A 25 -9.09 11.16 1.67
N THR A 26 -8.86 11.82 2.81
CA THR A 26 -7.97 12.98 2.91
C THR A 26 -6.73 12.60 3.71
N TYR A 27 -5.55 13.01 3.24
CA TYR A 27 -4.30 12.79 3.98
C TYR A 27 -4.32 13.49 5.33
N ARG A 28 -4.12 12.75 6.43
CA ARG A 28 -4.03 13.25 7.82
C ARG A 28 -3.08 12.39 8.61
N LEU A 29 -2.38 12.98 9.59
CA LEU A 29 -1.41 12.24 10.40
C LEU A 29 -2.12 11.43 11.49
N ASP A 30 -1.51 10.32 11.90
CA ASP A 30 -2.04 9.46 12.96
C ASP A 30 -2.21 10.18 14.30
N SER A 31 -1.32 11.12 14.61
CA SER A 31 -1.42 11.90 15.84
C SER A 31 -2.67 12.78 15.87
N GLU A 32 -3.20 13.16 14.70
CA GLU A 32 -4.45 13.90 14.56
C GLU A 32 -5.67 12.97 14.57
N LEU A 33 -5.58 11.80 13.94
CA LEU A 33 -6.70 10.86 13.78
C LEU A 33 -6.90 9.94 15.00
N TYR A 34 -5.81 9.37 15.50
CA TYR A 34 -5.80 8.30 16.48
C TYR A 34 -5.10 8.70 17.79
N GLY A 35 -4.44 9.86 17.84
CA GLY A 35 -3.74 10.34 19.03
C GLY A 35 -2.45 9.57 19.36
N GLN A 36 -1.87 8.91 18.37
CA GLN A 36 -0.67 8.08 18.47
C GLN A 36 0.15 8.20 17.18
N GLU A 37 1.42 7.83 17.22
CA GLU A 37 2.30 7.89 16.05
C GLU A 37 2.41 6.50 15.39
N ASP A 38 2.40 6.45 14.05
CA ASP A 38 2.68 5.24 13.25
C ASP A 38 1.70 4.10 13.61
N TYR A 39 0.41 4.42 13.50
CA TYR A 39 -0.72 3.52 13.64
C TYR A 39 -1.29 3.15 12.30
N TRP A 40 -1.14 1.87 11.96
CA TRP A 40 -1.64 1.37 10.71
C TRP A 40 -3.13 1.06 10.87
N ALA A 41 -3.99 1.76 10.14
CA ALA A 41 -5.42 1.57 10.21
C ALA A 41 -5.89 0.40 9.33
N THR A 42 -7.02 -0.20 9.71
CA THR A 42 -7.74 -1.12 8.82
C THR A 42 -8.45 -0.34 7.71
N PRO A 43 -8.80 -0.99 6.57
CA PRO A 43 -9.61 -0.34 5.55
C PRO A 43 -10.94 0.20 6.09
N LEU A 44 -11.54 -0.47 7.08
CA LEU A 44 -12.78 -0.04 7.70
C LEU A 44 -12.58 1.24 8.53
N GLU A 45 -11.49 1.31 9.32
CA GLU A 45 -11.13 2.51 10.09
C GLU A 45 -10.85 3.70 9.16
N SER A 46 -9.98 3.51 8.16
CA SER A 46 -9.62 4.57 7.20
C SER A 46 -10.85 5.13 6.46
N LEU A 47 -11.77 4.25 6.03
CA LEU A 47 -13.02 4.66 5.39
C LEU A 47 -14.02 5.28 6.37
N GLY A 48 -14.05 4.79 7.62
CA GLY A 48 -14.87 5.36 8.68
C GLY A 48 -14.49 6.80 9.02
N HIS A 49 -13.18 7.10 9.01
CA HIS A 49 -12.67 8.45 9.18
C HIS A 49 -12.71 9.28 7.89
N GLY A 50 -12.72 8.64 6.72
CA GLY A 50 -12.51 9.33 5.44
C GLY A 50 -11.13 9.99 5.35
N ALA A 51 -10.15 9.44 6.07
CA ALA A 51 -8.82 9.99 6.21
C ALA A 51 -7.83 8.90 6.64
N GLY A 52 -6.55 9.17 6.40
CA GLY A 52 -5.43 8.31 6.78
C GLY A 52 -4.12 8.90 6.25
N ASP A 53 -2.99 8.33 6.63
CA ASP A 53 -1.68 8.72 6.13
C ASP A 53 -1.14 7.73 5.08
N CYS A 54 0.18 7.60 4.89
CA CYS A 54 0.72 6.85 3.77
C CYS A 54 0.42 5.35 3.82
N GLU A 55 0.57 4.71 4.97
CA GLU A 55 0.31 3.28 5.15
C GLU A 55 -1.18 2.95 5.01
N ASP A 56 -2.05 3.81 5.53
CA ASP A 56 -3.50 3.61 5.54
C ASP A 56 -4.04 3.52 4.11
N TYR A 57 -3.61 4.44 3.24
CA TYR A 57 -3.94 4.39 1.82
C TYR A 57 -3.43 3.10 1.17
N VAL A 58 -2.21 2.67 1.49
CA VAL A 58 -1.59 1.48 0.88
C VAL A 58 -2.28 0.21 1.34
N ILE A 59 -2.58 0.07 2.62
CA ILE A 59 -3.30 -1.07 3.21
C ILE A 59 -4.70 -1.15 2.61
N ALA A 60 -5.44 -0.04 2.57
CA ALA A 60 -6.79 -0.02 2.04
C ALA A 60 -6.84 -0.36 0.54
N LYS A 61 -5.89 0.15 -0.26
CA LYS A 61 -5.73 -0.20 -1.68
C LYS A 61 -5.38 -1.68 -1.85
N TYR A 62 -4.41 -2.19 -1.08
CA TYR A 62 -3.96 -3.58 -1.14
C TYR A 62 -5.10 -4.56 -0.86
N VAL A 63 -5.81 -4.38 0.26
CA VAL A 63 -6.94 -5.25 0.65
C VAL A 63 -8.05 -5.18 -0.40
N SER A 64 -8.37 -3.98 -0.91
CA SER A 64 -9.40 -3.81 -1.94
C SER A 64 -9.05 -4.54 -3.25
N LEU A 65 -7.78 -4.56 -3.64
CA LEU A 65 -7.32 -5.24 -4.85
C LEU A 65 -7.32 -6.75 -4.70
N LEU A 66 -6.95 -7.27 -3.54
CA LEU A 66 -7.09 -8.71 -3.24
C LEU A 66 -8.56 -9.14 -3.34
N HIS A 67 -9.48 -8.39 -2.73
CA HIS A 67 -10.91 -8.68 -2.84
C HIS A 67 -11.48 -8.49 -4.26
N ALA A 68 -10.82 -7.68 -5.10
CA ALA A 68 -11.13 -7.58 -6.53
C ALA A 68 -10.50 -8.71 -7.36
N GLY A 69 -9.83 -9.68 -6.73
CA GLY A 69 -9.24 -10.85 -7.36
C GLY A 69 -7.85 -10.64 -7.98
N VAL A 70 -7.13 -9.58 -7.59
CA VAL A 70 -5.71 -9.45 -7.95
C VAL A 70 -4.89 -10.42 -7.09
N ASP A 71 -4.00 -11.19 -7.73
CA ASP A 71 -3.14 -12.16 -7.03
C ASP A 71 -2.18 -11.46 -6.04
N ASP A 72 -2.12 -11.95 -4.80
CA ASP A 72 -1.22 -11.45 -3.74
C ASP A 72 0.25 -11.40 -4.17
N ASN A 73 0.68 -12.34 -5.02
CA ASN A 73 2.07 -12.38 -5.51
C ASN A 73 2.40 -11.23 -6.45
N ARG A 74 1.40 -10.54 -6.99
CA ARG A 74 1.56 -9.34 -7.83
C ARG A 74 1.59 -8.06 -7.03
N LEU A 75 1.22 -8.09 -5.75
CA LEU A 75 1.09 -6.91 -4.91
C LEU A 75 2.11 -6.91 -3.79
N ARG A 76 2.73 -5.76 -3.53
CA ARG A 76 3.63 -5.56 -2.40
C ARG A 76 3.45 -4.18 -1.80
N LEU A 77 3.25 -4.13 -0.49
CA LEU A 77 3.45 -2.91 0.29
C LEU A 77 4.97 -2.66 0.34
N VAL A 78 5.41 -1.47 -0.05
CA VAL A 78 6.83 -1.12 -0.14
C VAL A 78 7.09 0.04 0.81
N TYR A 79 7.91 -0.22 1.82
CA TYR A 79 8.45 0.83 2.67
C TYR A 79 9.64 1.48 1.96
N VAL A 80 9.54 2.79 1.75
CA VAL A 80 10.51 3.57 0.99
C VAL A 80 11.00 4.74 1.82
N ARG A 81 12.15 5.25 1.43
CA ARG A 81 12.63 6.56 1.82
C ARG A 81 12.29 7.53 0.69
N ALA A 82 11.32 8.40 0.90
CA ALA A 82 10.87 9.38 -0.09
C ALA A 82 11.67 10.68 0.02
N ARG A 83 12.02 11.29 -1.12
CA ARG A 83 12.66 12.61 -1.24
C ARG A 83 11.60 13.68 -1.49
N ILE A 84 11.22 14.39 -0.43
CA ILE A 84 10.13 15.37 -0.48
C ILE A 84 10.61 16.68 -1.10
N GLY A 85 9.92 17.16 -2.14
CA GLY A 85 10.35 18.32 -2.93
C GLY A 85 11.12 17.95 -4.21
N GLY A 86 11.10 16.66 -4.59
CA GLY A 86 11.61 16.15 -5.85
C GLY A 86 13.01 15.53 -5.77
N PRO A 87 13.54 14.99 -6.88
CA PRO A 87 14.75 14.15 -6.88
C PRO A 87 16.03 14.82 -6.36
N ARG A 88 16.07 16.16 -6.33
CA ARG A 88 17.21 16.94 -5.82
C ARG A 88 17.06 17.36 -4.36
N SER A 89 15.98 16.96 -3.70
CA SER A 89 15.76 17.29 -2.31
C SER A 89 16.66 16.48 -1.39
N ASN A 90 17.20 17.15 -0.37
CA ASN A 90 17.90 16.51 0.74
C ASN A 90 16.94 16.17 1.90
N LEU A 91 15.67 16.58 1.81
CA LEU A 91 14.65 16.22 2.80
C LEU A 91 14.14 14.82 2.49
N SER A 92 14.29 13.94 3.45
CA SER A 92 13.92 12.55 3.30
C SER A 92 12.99 12.09 4.41
N GLN A 93 11.92 11.41 4.04
CA GLN A 93 10.88 10.94 4.95
C GLN A 93 10.60 9.45 4.73
N ALA A 94 10.27 8.75 5.80
CA ALA A 94 9.65 7.43 5.70
C ALA A 94 8.32 7.55 4.97
N HIS A 95 8.05 6.64 4.05
CA HIS A 95 6.82 6.62 3.27
C HIS A 95 6.48 5.19 2.87
N MET A 96 5.21 4.94 2.56
CA MET A 96 4.77 3.66 2.04
C MET A 96 4.03 3.83 0.72
N VAL A 97 4.28 2.92 -0.22
CA VAL A 97 3.57 2.83 -1.49
C VAL A 97 3.14 1.39 -1.77
N LEU A 98 2.12 1.23 -2.62
CA LEU A 98 1.72 -0.08 -3.14
C LEU A 98 2.39 -0.31 -4.50
N SER A 99 3.09 -1.42 -4.63
CA SER A 99 3.66 -1.89 -5.89
C SER A 99 2.80 -2.99 -6.49
N TYR A 100 2.55 -2.89 -7.79
CA TYR A 100 1.91 -3.93 -8.60
C TYR A 100 2.85 -4.39 -9.72
N GLN A 101 2.99 -5.71 -9.88
CA GLN A 101 3.82 -6.30 -10.94
C GLN A 101 2.98 -7.30 -11.76
N SER A 102 2.78 -7.01 -13.05
CA SER A 102 1.93 -7.86 -13.91
C SER A 102 2.51 -9.25 -14.18
N SER A 103 3.84 -9.37 -14.13
CA SER A 103 4.58 -10.63 -14.20
C SER A 103 5.89 -10.50 -13.42
N ALA A 104 6.58 -11.62 -13.13
CA ALA A 104 7.79 -11.62 -12.31
C ALA A 104 8.95 -10.75 -12.85
N ASP A 105 8.97 -10.48 -14.15
CA ASP A 105 9.98 -9.65 -14.84
C ASP A 105 9.46 -8.31 -15.34
N ALA A 106 8.16 -8.03 -15.17
CA ALA A 106 7.61 -6.72 -15.51
C ALA A 106 8.16 -5.65 -14.57
N GLU A 107 8.32 -4.44 -15.07
CA GLU A 107 8.57 -3.29 -14.20
C GLU A 107 7.34 -3.06 -13.30
N PRO A 108 7.53 -2.86 -11.98
CA PRO A 108 6.42 -2.59 -11.10
C PRO A 108 5.82 -1.20 -11.32
N LEU A 109 4.51 -1.13 -11.21
CA LEU A 109 3.73 0.11 -11.14
C LEU A 109 3.53 0.51 -9.67
N ILE A 110 3.57 1.80 -9.41
CA ILE A 110 3.49 2.39 -8.07
C ILE A 110 2.17 3.13 -7.91
N LEU A 111 1.39 2.72 -6.90
CA LEU A 111 0.22 3.42 -6.41
C LEU A 111 0.62 4.10 -5.11
N ASP A 112 0.51 5.42 -5.08
CA ASP A 112 0.97 6.29 -3.99
C ASP A 112 -0.22 7.05 -3.37
N SER A 113 -0.09 7.53 -2.15
CA SER A 113 -1.02 8.48 -1.53
C SER A 113 -0.70 9.94 -1.89
N LEU A 114 0.55 10.23 -2.28
CA LEU A 114 1.00 11.58 -2.63
C LEU A 114 0.68 11.96 -4.09
N LEU A 115 0.59 10.97 -4.99
CA LEU A 115 0.34 11.16 -6.43
C LEU A 115 -0.80 10.25 -6.89
N GLU A 116 -1.79 10.83 -7.57
CA GLU A 116 -2.92 10.06 -8.13
C GLU A 116 -2.55 9.26 -9.38
N GLU A 117 -1.52 9.69 -10.11
CA GLU A 117 -1.04 8.99 -11.28
C GLU A 117 -0.32 7.70 -10.87
N ILE A 118 -0.67 6.59 -11.52
CA ILE A 118 0.01 5.31 -11.36
C ILE A 118 1.22 5.31 -12.29
N LEU A 119 2.41 5.33 -11.70
CA LEU A 119 3.67 5.49 -12.44
C LEU A 119 4.53 4.23 -12.37
N PRO A 120 5.29 3.89 -13.42
CA PRO A 120 6.36 2.89 -13.32
C PRO A 120 7.38 3.28 -12.26
N ALA A 121 7.97 2.30 -11.59
CA ALA A 121 8.96 2.55 -10.54
C ALA A 121 10.18 3.34 -11.03
N SER A 122 10.60 3.19 -12.29
CA SER A 122 11.69 3.97 -12.89
C SER A 122 11.40 5.46 -13.05
N MET A 123 10.12 5.86 -12.99
CA MET A 123 9.67 7.25 -13.02
C MET A 123 9.50 7.85 -11.61
N ARG A 124 9.86 7.09 -10.57
CA ARG A 124 9.76 7.47 -9.16
C ARG A 124 11.12 7.50 -8.48
N ASP A 125 12.05 8.24 -9.08
CA ASP A 125 13.43 8.44 -8.61
C ASP A 125 13.51 9.18 -7.26
N ASP A 126 12.39 9.75 -6.82
CA ASP A 126 12.18 10.28 -5.48
C ASP A 126 12.02 9.19 -4.41
N LEU A 127 11.74 7.93 -4.79
CA LEU A 127 11.51 6.82 -3.87
C LEU A 127 12.71 5.86 -3.83
N GLU A 128 13.25 5.63 -2.64
CA GLU A 128 14.32 4.65 -2.41
C GLU A 128 13.79 3.47 -1.58
N PRO A 129 13.60 2.27 -2.17
CA PRO A 129 13.04 1.12 -1.46
C PRO A 129 13.95 0.60 -0.35
N VAL A 130 13.38 0.39 0.85
CA VAL A 130 14.09 -0.21 1.99
C VAL A 130 13.72 -1.68 2.15
N PHE A 131 12.43 -1.98 2.16
CA PHE A 131 11.92 -3.35 2.17
C PHE A 131 10.49 -3.38 1.60
N SER A 132 10.02 -4.56 1.25
CA SER A 132 8.65 -4.77 0.81
C SER A 132 8.06 -6.02 1.45
N PHE A 133 6.74 -6.09 1.52
CA PHE A 133 6.03 -7.22 2.09
C PHE A 133 4.62 -7.32 1.50
N ASN A 134 4.02 -8.48 1.66
CA ASN A 134 2.61 -8.71 1.43
C ASN A 134 2.12 -9.69 2.53
N TYR A 135 0.93 -10.26 2.37
CA TYR A 135 0.38 -11.21 3.33
C TYR A 135 1.30 -12.44 3.51
N SER A 136 1.86 -12.96 2.43
CA SER A 136 2.62 -14.21 2.42
C SER A 136 4.09 -14.07 2.80
N GLY A 137 4.74 -12.92 2.52
CA GLY A 137 6.18 -12.79 2.70
C GLY A 137 6.72 -11.38 2.87
N MET A 138 8.00 -11.30 3.21
CA MET A 138 8.79 -10.07 3.32
C MET A 138 10.07 -10.20 2.50
N TRP A 139 10.53 -9.09 1.91
CA TRP A 139 11.74 -8.98 1.09
C TRP A 139 12.52 -7.72 1.47
N ALA A 140 13.83 -7.86 1.70
CA ALA A 140 14.72 -6.71 1.86
C ALA A 140 14.96 -6.03 0.50
N GLY A 141 15.15 -4.70 0.49
CA GLY A 141 15.30 -3.82 -0.68
C GLY A 141 15.57 -4.48 -2.03
N GLY A 142 14.63 -4.34 -2.98
CA GLY A 142 14.74 -4.84 -4.36
C GLY A 142 14.89 -6.36 -4.52
N SER A 143 15.06 -7.13 -3.44
CA SER A 143 15.27 -8.59 -3.50
C SER A 143 14.01 -9.32 -3.95
N ARG A 144 14.22 -10.39 -4.72
CA ARG A 144 13.17 -11.36 -5.09
C ARG A 144 13.08 -12.52 -4.09
N THR A 145 14.10 -12.72 -3.26
CA THR A 145 14.15 -13.79 -2.26
C THR A 145 13.52 -13.33 -0.95
N SER A 146 12.51 -14.06 -0.47
CA SER A 146 11.85 -13.74 0.78
C SER A 146 12.78 -14.01 1.97
N VAL A 147 12.77 -13.12 2.95
CA VAL A 147 13.48 -13.24 4.22
C VAL A 147 12.62 -13.85 5.33
N GLY A 148 11.42 -14.33 4.98
CA GLY A 148 10.47 -15.01 5.86
C GLY A 148 9.07 -14.38 5.85
N SER A 149 8.23 -14.85 6.76
CA SER A 149 6.86 -14.36 6.95
C SER A 149 6.85 -12.89 7.41
N SER A 150 5.98 -12.08 6.78
CA SER A 150 5.76 -10.68 7.13
C SER A 150 5.12 -10.55 8.52
N THR A 151 4.12 -11.38 8.85
CA THR A 151 3.42 -11.34 10.14
C THR A 151 4.30 -11.74 11.32
N ALA A 152 5.36 -12.52 11.09
CA ALA A 152 6.34 -12.84 12.11
C ALA A 152 7.35 -11.70 12.38
N ARG A 153 7.58 -10.82 11.40
CA ARG A 153 8.62 -9.79 11.44
C ARG A 153 8.08 -8.37 11.64
N LEU A 154 6.81 -8.12 11.29
CA LEU A 154 6.18 -6.80 11.32
C LEU A 154 5.00 -6.83 12.29
N SER A 155 5.22 -6.40 13.52
CA SER A 155 4.20 -6.41 14.59
C SER A 155 2.97 -5.58 14.23
N ARG A 156 3.14 -4.41 13.62
CA ARG A 156 2.03 -3.55 13.15
C ARG A 156 1.20 -4.22 12.07
N TRP A 157 1.86 -4.85 11.10
CA TRP A 157 1.16 -5.58 10.05
C TRP A 157 0.33 -6.74 10.62
N ARG A 158 0.91 -7.48 11.58
CA ARG A 158 0.17 -8.53 12.28
C ARG A 158 -1.03 -7.98 13.04
N ASP A 159 -0.88 -6.87 13.76
CA ASP A 159 -1.97 -6.22 14.48
C ASP A 159 -3.11 -5.80 13.55
N VAL A 160 -2.80 -5.20 12.40
CA VAL A 160 -3.80 -4.82 11.37
C VAL A 160 -4.55 -6.06 10.87
N ILE A 161 -3.85 -7.15 10.57
CA ILE A 161 -4.47 -8.42 10.14
C ILE A 161 -5.41 -8.97 11.23
N GLU A 162 -4.99 -8.94 12.49
CA GLU A 162 -5.81 -9.41 13.62
C GLU A 162 -7.08 -8.56 13.79
N ARG A 163 -6.97 -7.24 13.67
CA ARG A 163 -8.13 -6.33 13.74
C ARG A 163 -9.07 -6.49 12.55
N MET A 164 -8.55 -6.58 11.31
CA MET A 164 -9.38 -6.85 10.13
C MET A 164 -10.14 -8.18 10.23
N SER A 165 -9.50 -9.22 10.77
CA SER A 165 -10.17 -10.51 11.03
C SER A 165 -11.34 -10.34 12.02
N ALA A 166 -11.15 -9.57 13.09
CA ALA A 166 -12.21 -9.26 14.05
C ALA A 166 -13.36 -8.41 13.46
N GLU A 167 -13.05 -7.57 12.47
CA GLU A 167 -14.02 -6.79 11.68
C GLU A 167 -14.77 -7.65 10.64
N GLY A 168 -14.35 -8.90 10.43
CA GLY A 168 -14.94 -9.81 9.44
C GLY A 168 -14.37 -9.66 8.03
N ILE A 169 -13.24 -8.98 7.87
CA ILE A 169 -12.47 -8.89 6.62
C ILE A 169 -11.54 -10.11 6.56
N ALA A 170 -11.75 -10.97 5.56
CA ALA A 170 -11.00 -12.21 5.35
C ALA A 170 -10.34 -12.25 3.96
N TRP A 171 -9.25 -13.01 3.85
CA TRP A 171 -8.38 -13.11 2.66
C TRP A 171 -8.74 -14.29 1.77
#